data_AF-A0A086J804-F1
#
_entry.id   AF-A0A086J804-F1
#
_cell.length_a   1.000
_cell.length_b   1.000
_cell.length_c   1.000
_cell.angle_alpha   90.00
_cell.angle_beta   90.00
_cell.angle_gamma   90.00
#
_symmetry.space_group_name_H-M   'P 1'
#
loop_
_entity.id
_entity.type
_entity.pdbx_description
1 polymer ?
#
loop_
_entity_poly.entity_id
_entity_poly.type
_entity_poly.pdbx_seq_one_letter_code
_entity_poly.pdbx_strand_id
1 'polypeptide(L)' 'VLGEEPRFTNYTRDFQGCLDYLFFRNATVKAVLSIPDDCELKREVALPNSRFPSDHVALMADFVLR' A
#
# COMPACT_ATOMS: atom_id res chain seq x y z
N VAL A 1 8.21 4.48 -3.28
CA VAL A 1 8.38 4.55 -1.80
C VAL A 1 9.84 4.86 -1.49
N LEU A 2 10.13 5.95 -0.75
CA LEU A 2 11.43 6.69 -0.73
C LEU A 2 11.63 7.69 -1.90
N GLY A 3 10.58 8.44 -2.25
CA GLY A 3 10.67 9.55 -3.22
C GLY A 3 9.49 9.67 -4.18
N GLU A 4 8.71 8.59 -4.31
CA GLU A 4 7.53 8.52 -5.19
C GLU A 4 6.38 7.78 -4.49
N GLU A 5 5.15 8.17 -4.87
CA GLU A 5 3.90 7.53 -4.46
C GLU A 5 3.82 6.09 -5.00
N PRO A 6 3.20 5.15 -4.25
CA PRO A 6 2.95 3.81 -4.78
C PRO A 6 2.01 3.88 -5.99
N ARG A 7 2.11 2.93 -6.92
CA ARG A 7 1.21 2.89 -8.09
C ARG A 7 -0.25 2.70 -7.70
N PHE A 8 -0.49 1.94 -6.62
CA PHE A 8 -1.80 1.66 -6.09
C PHE A 8 -1.75 1.42 -4.58
N THR A 9 -2.84 1.77 -3.93
CA THR A 9 -3.19 1.33 -2.58
C THR A 9 -4.60 0.76 -2.56
N ASN A 10 -5.45 1.11 -3.53
CA ASN A 10 -6.66 0.40 -3.91
C ASN A 10 -6.43 -0.38 -5.22
N TYR A 11 -6.85 -1.64 -5.26
CA TYR A 11 -6.70 -2.50 -6.42
C TYR A 11 -7.98 -3.30 -6.70
N THR A 12 -8.92 -2.71 -7.43
CA THR A 12 -10.13 -3.40 -7.90
C THR A 12 -10.02 -3.74 -9.40
N ARG A 13 -10.99 -4.50 -9.92
CA ARG A 13 -11.03 -4.83 -11.35
C ARG A 13 -11.16 -3.57 -12.23
N ASP A 14 -11.97 -2.63 -11.78
CA ASP A 14 -12.40 -1.49 -12.58
C ASP A 14 -11.62 -0.20 -12.23
N PHE A 15 -10.90 -0.19 -11.11
CA PHE A 15 -10.07 0.94 -10.67
C PHE A 15 -8.83 0.49 -9.91
N GLN A 16 -7.69 1.12 -10.21
CA GLN A 16 -6.42 0.93 -9.51
C GLN A 16 -5.76 2.30 -9.33
N GLY A 17 -5.35 2.63 -8.10
CA GLY A 17 -4.75 3.93 -7.84
C GLY A 17 -4.31 4.13 -6.40
N CYS A 18 -3.47 5.14 -6.18
CA CYS A 18 -3.00 5.56 -4.87
C CYS A 18 -4.02 6.48 -4.22
N LEU A 19 -4.78 5.94 -3.26
CA LEU A 19 -5.84 6.64 -2.54
C LEU A 19 -5.52 6.85 -1.06
N ASP A 20 -4.57 6.09 -0.52
CA ASP A 20 -4.29 6.01 0.91
C ASP A 20 -2.93 6.64 1.22
N TYR A 21 -2.86 7.37 2.34
CA TYR A 21 -1.66 8.08 2.77
C TYR A 21 -1.50 8.00 4.29
N LEU A 22 -0.25 7.94 4.74
CA LEU A 22 0.10 8.06 6.15
C LEU A 22 0.95 9.31 6.36
N PHE A 23 0.29 10.41 6.73
CA PHE A 23 0.96 11.67 7.05
C PHE A 23 1.45 11.69 8.49
N PHE A 24 2.62 12.29 8.73
CA PHE A 24 3.23 12.36 10.06
C PHE A 24 3.99 13.69 10.25
N ARG A 25 4.25 14.03 11.52
CA ARG A 25 5.03 15.21 11.92
C ARG A 25 5.93 14.84 13.10
N ASN A 26 7.07 15.52 13.25
CA ASN A 26 8.01 15.34 14.36
C ASN A 26 8.54 13.89 14.52
N ALA A 27 8.57 13.12 13.44
CA ALA A 27 9.14 11.78 13.41
C ALA A 27 10.04 11.62 12.18
N THR A 28 10.89 10.61 12.21
CA THR A 28 11.69 10.18 11.05
C THR A 28 11.24 8.78 10.65
N VAL A 29 11.03 8.55 9.36
CA VAL A 29 10.69 7.22 8.82
C VAL A 29 11.95 6.36 8.84
N LYS A 30 11.89 5.24 9.56
CA LYS A 30 12.97 4.25 9.63
C LYS A 30 12.82 3.18 8.55
N ALA A 31 11.59 2.72 8.34
CA ALA A 31 11.25 1.70 7.35
C ALA A 31 9.81 1.87 6.90
N VAL A 32 9.51 1.37 5.69
CA VAL A 32 8.15 1.30 5.14
C VAL A 32 7.95 -0.10 4.58
N LEU A 33 6.80 -0.71 4.86
CA LEU A 33 6.42 -1.98 4.26
C LEU A 33 6.17 -1.76 2.76
N SER A 34 6.83 -2.55 1.91
CA SER A 34 6.61 -2.50 0.46
C SER A 34 5.20 -2.95 0.11
N ILE A 35 4.60 -2.28 -0.88
CA ILE A 35 3.33 -2.71 -1.47
C ILE A 35 3.56 -4.01 -2.26
N PRO A 36 2.67 -5.01 -2.18
CA PRO A 36 2.75 -6.22 -2.99
C PRO A 36 2.77 -5.92 -4.49
N ASP A 37 3.49 -6.71 -5.25
CA ASP A 37 3.61 -6.53 -6.70
C ASP A 37 2.28 -6.81 -7.42
N ASP A 38 2.11 -6.20 -8.60
CA ASP A 38 0.96 -6.41 -9.49
C ASP A 38 0.65 -7.89 -9.72
N CYS A 39 1.69 -8.72 -9.92
CA CYS A 39 1.54 -10.15 -10.16
C CYS A 39 0.92 -10.89 -8.97
N GLU A 40 1.20 -10.44 -7.75
CA GLU A 40 0.64 -11.03 -6.54
C GLU A 40 -0.84 -10.66 -6.36
N LEU A 41 -1.21 -9.43 -6.69
CA LEU A 41 -2.58 -8.93 -6.53
C LEU A 41 -3.52 -9.36 -7.67
N LYS A 42 -2.99 -9.59 -8.88
CA LYS A 42 -3.76 -10.02 -10.07
C LYS A 42 -4.08 -11.51 -10.14
N ARG A 43 -3.53 -12.32 -9.23
CA ARG A 43 -3.57 -13.78 -9.37
C ARG A 43 -4.99 -14.37 -9.48
N GLU A 44 -5.98 -13.71 -8.88
CA GLU A 44 -7.38 -14.14 -8.91
C GLU A 44 -8.33 -13.21 -9.68
N VAL A 45 -7.97 -11.93 -9.88
CA VAL A 45 -8.50 -10.91 -10.82
C VAL A 45 -8.20 -9.52 -10.26
N ALA A 46 -8.52 -9.31 -8.99
CA ALA A 46 -8.29 -8.07 -8.23
C ALA A 46 -8.34 -8.35 -6.73
N LEU A 47 -8.37 -7.29 -5.92
CA LEU A 47 -8.72 -7.36 -4.51
C LEU A 47 -10.21 -7.04 -4.28
N PRO A 48 -10.83 -7.57 -3.20
CA PRO A 48 -10.31 -8.62 -2.31
C PRO A 48 -10.23 -9.98 -3.02
N ASN A 49 -9.48 -10.92 -2.45
CA ASN A 49 -9.33 -12.28 -2.95
C ASN A 49 -9.02 -13.29 -1.83
N SER A 50 -8.72 -14.55 -2.17
CA SER A 50 -8.47 -15.61 -1.18
C SER A 50 -7.32 -15.35 -0.20
N ARG A 51 -6.38 -14.47 -0.54
CA ARG A 51 -5.24 -14.09 0.33
C ARG A 51 -5.39 -12.72 0.97
N PHE A 52 -6.16 -11.84 0.36
CA PHE A 52 -6.27 -10.44 0.76
C PHE A 52 -7.73 -10.09 1.03
N PRO A 53 -8.12 -9.81 2.28
CA PRO A 53 -9.52 -9.66 2.65
C PRO A 53 -10.13 -8.28 2.35
N SER A 54 -9.34 -7.32 1.88
CA SER A 54 -9.77 -5.96 1.50
C SER A 54 -9.35 -5.66 0.07
N ASP A 55 -10.09 -4.75 -0.58
CA ASP A 55 -9.75 -4.11 -1.86
C ASP A 55 -8.59 -3.10 -1.78
N HIS A 56 -8.18 -2.75 -0.55
CA HIS A 56 -7.01 -1.92 -0.28
C HIS A 56 -5.84 -2.73 0.29
N VAL A 57 -4.62 -2.27 0.02
CA VAL A 57 -3.38 -2.75 0.62
C VAL A 57 -3.06 -1.91 1.85
N ALA A 58 -2.72 -2.56 2.95
CA ALA A 58 -2.34 -1.88 4.18
C ALA A 58 -1.04 -1.08 4.01
N LEU A 59 -1.08 0.19 4.42
CA LEU A 59 0.12 1.00 4.60
C LEU A 59 0.69 0.79 6.01
N MET A 60 2.00 0.57 6.09
CA MET A 60 2.70 0.39 7.36
C MET A 60 4.09 1.02 7.31
N ALA A 61 4.47 1.71 8.37
CA ALA A 61 5.77 2.36 8.50
C ALA A 61 6.25 2.36 9.96
N ASP A 62 7.57 2.20 10.12
CA ASP A 62 8.25 2.34 11.39
C ASP A 62 8.76 3.77 11.56
N PHE A 63 8.42 4.38 12.69
CA PHE A 63 8.81 5.75 13.02
C PHE A 63 9.76 5.81 14.20
N VAL A 64 10.71 6.73 14.14
CA VAL A 64 11.48 7.20 15.30
C VAL A 64 10.96 8.58 15.68
N LEU A 65 10.40 8.69 16.88
CA LEU A 65 9.93 9.97 17.42
C LEU A 65 11.12 10.86 17.76
N ARG A 66 10.98 12.17 17.52
CA ARG A 66 11.94 13.18 17.95
C ARG A 66 11.61 13.71 19.33
#